data_AF-A0A7X2PSP8-F1
#
_entry.id   AF-A0A7X2PSP8-F1
#
_cell.length_a   1.000
_cell.length_b   1.000
_cell.length_c   1.000
_cell.angle_alpha   90.00
_cell.angle_beta   90.00
_cell.angle_gamma   90.00
#
_symmetry.space_group_name_H-M   'P 1'
#
loop_
_entity.id
_entity.type
_entity.pdbx_description
1 polymer ?
#
loop_
_entity_poly.entity_id
_entity_poly.type
_entity_poly.pdbx_seq_one_letter_code
_entity_poly.pdbx_strand_id
1 'polypeptide(L)'
;MHLAICPHDGPTSKADCLNWIYQHLGLYEEHHNISFEIIVTHDAEDLIHPEELRWINAYAVHHDFIQIPVLALATPFWSVIHGVYCDEFAEYHTRDMVVRSRFGCFVPGSGVGTGYRRAALEELARVSSNRVFEPVALTEDYESGLRIHRLGFRQVFVPLTRLGANDFVATREYFPKKWRTAIRQRTRWVMGIALQGWERFGWSGSLGDWYWLWRDRKGLIGSPLGVIANAILLYGLATALWTRFTPLQSTLTSATLGLQIWRTMFRMGCVARVYGLKFACGVPVRAFCANALNAGATVLAVMRYAVAKARGRPLRWLKTEHSYPSRTTLLAHKRKLGEILVAASQISAGALKESLATWSKTTPLGAHLVQSGLITEDALYDALSFQQGLPRTQIVAGEIAPRVVRVLPRLVTRDWRVLPFKIEDGNLYLAGPDLPTAGMSSALAGHTALALRFHLVTPTEYEKLADALL
;
A
#
# COMPACT_ATOMS: atom_id res chain seq x y z
N MET A 1 -19.07 7.99 2.13
CA MET A 1 -18.50 7.32 0.93
C MET A 1 -19.27 7.87 -0.26
N HIS A 2 -18.59 8.48 -1.23
CA HIS A 2 -19.22 8.96 -2.46
C HIS A 2 -18.89 7.98 -3.59
N LEU A 3 -19.88 7.60 -4.37
CA LEU A 3 -19.72 6.67 -5.49
C LEU A 3 -19.69 7.47 -6.79
N ALA A 4 -18.71 7.19 -7.64
CA ALA A 4 -18.67 7.66 -9.03
C ALA A 4 -18.90 6.47 -9.95
N ILE A 5 -19.94 6.54 -10.78
CA ILE A 5 -20.30 5.47 -11.72
C ILE A 5 -19.87 5.90 -13.12
N CYS A 6 -19.20 5.02 -13.86
CA CYS A 6 -18.90 5.26 -15.27
C CYS A 6 -20.23 5.20 -16.05
N PRO A 7 -20.51 6.14 -16.97
CA PRO A 7 -21.79 6.23 -17.67
C PRO A 7 -21.95 5.22 -18.81
N HIS A 8 -20.99 4.32 -18.98
CA HIS A 8 -20.99 3.31 -20.03
C HIS A 8 -20.67 1.93 -19.46
N ASP A 9 -21.15 0.92 -20.18
CA ASP A 9 -20.85 -0.47 -19.85
C ASP A 9 -19.35 -0.78 -20.05
N GLY A 10 -18.88 -1.80 -19.36
CA GLY A 10 -17.50 -2.26 -19.47
C GLY A 10 -17.15 -2.81 -20.86
N PRO A 11 -15.86 -3.00 -21.16
CA PRO A 11 -14.74 -2.98 -20.21
C PRO A 11 -14.23 -1.58 -19.88
N THR A 12 -14.03 -1.29 -18.59
CA THR A 12 -13.39 -0.06 -18.09
C THR A 12 -11.90 -0.29 -17.79
N SER A 13 -11.13 0.79 -17.68
CA SER A 13 -9.74 0.78 -17.18
C SER A 13 -9.61 1.56 -15.88
N LYS A 14 -8.50 1.38 -15.14
CA LYS A 14 -8.24 2.14 -13.90
C LYS A 14 -8.24 3.65 -14.18
N ALA A 15 -7.58 4.08 -15.24
CA ALA A 15 -7.57 5.48 -15.66
C ALA A 15 -8.96 6.04 -16.01
N ASP A 16 -9.80 5.24 -16.68
CA ASP A 16 -11.18 5.59 -16.98
C ASP A 16 -12.00 5.83 -15.69
N CYS A 17 -11.95 4.87 -14.76
CA CYS A 17 -12.58 5.02 -13.45
C CYS A 17 -12.07 6.26 -12.68
N LEU A 18 -10.75 6.51 -12.71
CA LEU A 18 -10.15 7.67 -12.04
C LEU A 18 -10.60 9.00 -12.64
N ASN A 19 -10.76 9.09 -13.96
CA ASN A 19 -11.29 10.28 -14.61
C ASN A 19 -12.74 10.54 -14.16
N TRP A 20 -13.58 9.51 -14.10
CA TRP A 20 -14.96 9.67 -13.63
C TRP A 20 -15.03 10.06 -12.15
N ILE A 21 -14.15 9.52 -11.30
CA ILE A 21 -14.01 9.98 -9.91
C ILE A 21 -13.65 11.47 -9.87
N TYR A 22 -12.71 11.92 -10.69
CA TYR A 22 -12.30 13.32 -10.76
C TYR A 22 -13.43 14.25 -11.24
N GLN A 23 -14.23 13.83 -12.22
CA GLN A 23 -15.40 14.61 -12.66
C GLN A 23 -16.45 14.75 -11.53
N HIS A 24 -16.73 13.66 -10.81
CA HIS A 24 -17.67 13.70 -9.67
C HIS A 24 -17.13 14.56 -8.53
N LEU A 25 -15.81 14.59 -8.33
CA LEU A 25 -15.18 15.51 -7.38
C LEU A 25 -15.44 16.97 -7.78
N GLY A 26 -15.27 17.34 -9.05
CA GLY A 26 -15.58 18.68 -9.54
C GLY A 26 -17.05 19.08 -9.35
N LEU A 27 -17.99 18.18 -9.68
CA LEU A 27 -19.41 18.40 -9.43
C LEU A 27 -19.73 18.59 -7.94
N TYR A 28 -19.03 17.86 -7.06
CA TYR A 28 -19.19 18.00 -5.62
C TYR A 28 -18.68 19.36 -5.13
N GLU A 29 -17.52 19.80 -5.63
CA GLU A 29 -16.95 21.14 -5.37
C GLU A 29 -17.94 22.24 -5.77
N GLU A 30 -18.50 22.17 -6.99
CA GLU A 30 -19.48 23.11 -7.51
C GLU A 30 -20.77 23.15 -6.68
N HIS A 31 -21.36 21.98 -6.38
CA HIS A 31 -22.63 21.89 -5.67
C HIS A 31 -22.54 22.42 -4.21
N HIS A 32 -21.38 22.26 -3.58
CA HIS A 32 -21.18 22.66 -2.18
C HIS A 32 -20.42 23.98 -2.04
N ASN A 33 -20.01 24.59 -3.15
CA ASN A 33 -19.18 25.80 -3.18
C ASN A 33 -17.93 25.67 -2.29
N ILE A 34 -17.24 24.53 -2.42
CA ILE A 34 -15.97 24.23 -1.74
C ILE A 34 -14.90 23.89 -2.76
N SER A 35 -13.62 24.00 -2.37
CA SER A 35 -12.49 23.53 -3.17
C SER A 35 -11.59 22.63 -2.34
N PHE A 36 -11.31 21.43 -2.80
CA PHE A 36 -10.32 20.57 -2.17
C PHE A 36 -8.91 21.08 -2.50
N GLU A 37 -8.02 21.07 -1.52
CA GLU A 37 -6.64 21.56 -1.72
C GLU A 37 -5.72 20.47 -2.29
N ILE A 38 -5.93 19.23 -1.86
CA ILE A 38 -5.11 18.06 -2.18
C ILE A 38 -6.02 16.89 -2.52
N ILE A 39 -5.71 16.19 -3.62
CA ILE A 39 -6.38 14.96 -4.05
C ILE A 39 -5.37 13.83 -3.89
N VAL A 40 -5.76 12.73 -3.23
CA VAL A 40 -4.88 11.58 -2.99
C VAL A 40 -5.48 10.32 -3.61
N THR A 41 -4.66 9.54 -4.32
CA THR A 41 -5.08 8.28 -4.94
C THR A 41 -4.54 7.08 -4.19
N HIS A 42 -5.42 6.11 -3.89
CA HIS A 42 -5.11 4.84 -3.25
C HIS A 42 -5.89 3.70 -3.87
N ASP A 43 -5.29 2.51 -3.89
CA ASP A 43 -6.00 1.26 -4.16
C ASP A 43 -6.65 0.75 -2.87
N ALA A 44 -7.81 0.11 -3.01
CA ALA A 44 -8.68 -0.26 -1.89
C ALA A 44 -8.11 -1.42 -1.05
N GLU A 45 -7.20 -2.19 -1.61
CA GLU A 45 -6.56 -3.36 -1.02
C GLU A 45 -5.27 -3.06 -0.25
N ASP A 46 -4.71 -1.86 -0.42
CA ASP A 46 -3.41 -1.49 0.14
C ASP A 46 -3.48 -1.06 1.60
N LEU A 47 -2.36 -1.24 2.31
CA LEU A 47 -2.23 -0.72 3.67
C LEU A 47 -1.62 0.68 3.63
N ILE A 48 -2.44 1.66 3.93
CA ILE A 48 -2.07 3.08 4.02
C ILE A 48 -1.42 3.32 5.38
N HIS A 49 -0.25 3.97 5.40
CA HIS A 49 0.40 4.30 6.66
C HIS A 49 -0.40 5.42 7.37
N PRO A 50 -0.65 5.34 8.70
CA PRO A 50 -1.49 6.32 9.42
C PRO A 50 -1.02 7.78 9.29
N GLU A 51 0.29 7.97 9.16
CA GLU A 51 0.91 9.29 9.04
C GLU A 51 1.00 9.80 7.59
N GLU A 52 0.59 8.98 6.61
CA GLU A 52 0.78 9.29 5.19
C GLU A 52 0.19 10.65 4.80
N LEU A 53 -1.08 10.91 5.16
CA LEU A 53 -1.74 12.17 4.84
C LEU A 53 -1.05 13.39 5.48
N ARG A 54 -0.48 13.24 6.68
CA ARG A 54 0.29 14.31 7.34
C ARG A 54 1.56 14.62 6.56
N TRP A 55 2.23 13.61 6.02
CA TRP A 55 3.41 13.79 5.17
C TRP A 55 3.06 14.41 3.83
N ILE A 56 1.99 13.95 3.17
CA ILE A 56 1.51 14.56 1.92
C ILE A 56 1.22 16.05 2.16
N ASN A 57 0.48 16.39 3.22
CA ASN A 57 0.18 17.77 3.58
C ASN A 57 1.44 18.62 3.82
N ALA A 58 2.41 18.09 4.56
CA ALA A 58 3.66 18.81 4.83
C ALA A 58 4.47 19.11 3.56
N TYR A 59 4.53 18.16 2.62
CA TYR A 59 5.27 18.35 1.36
C TYR A 59 4.50 19.18 0.33
N ALA A 60 3.16 19.18 0.39
CA ALA A 60 2.30 19.93 -0.50
C ALA A 60 2.54 21.45 -0.43
N VAL A 61 3.08 21.96 0.67
CA VAL A 61 3.44 23.39 0.82
C VAL A 61 4.41 23.86 -0.28
N HIS A 62 5.29 22.98 -0.76
CA HIS A 62 6.34 23.34 -1.73
C HIS A 62 6.30 22.53 -3.02
N HIS A 63 5.41 21.54 -3.11
CA HIS A 63 5.34 20.59 -4.21
C HIS A 63 3.89 20.34 -4.63
N ASP A 64 3.72 20.07 -5.91
CA ASP A 64 2.42 19.89 -6.55
C ASP A 64 2.06 18.42 -6.77
N PHE A 65 3.08 17.56 -6.78
CA PHE A 65 2.98 16.12 -6.90
C PHE A 65 3.87 15.46 -5.86
N ILE A 66 3.27 14.63 -5.01
CA ILE A 66 3.93 14.00 -3.86
C ILE A 66 3.71 12.50 -3.96
N GLN A 67 4.79 11.74 -4.15
CA GLN A 67 4.75 10.28 -4.12
C GLN A 67 5.30 9.77 -2.79
N ILE A 68 4.46 9.06 -2.04
CA ILE A 68 4.85 8.32 -0.84
C ILE A 68 5.53 7.01 -1.25
N PRO A 69 6.52 6.50 -0.51
CA PRO A 69 7.13 5.22 -0.83
C PRO A 69 6.11 4.09 -0.86
N VAL A 70 6.23 3.20 -1.86
CA VAL A 70 5.48 1.94 -1.89
C VAL A 70 6.44 0.82 -1.52
N LEU A 71 6.04 -0.05 -0.60
CA LEU A 71 6.84 -1.21 -0.19
C LEU A 71 5.99 -2.47 -0.25
N ALA A 72 6.56 -3.56 -0.76
CA ALA A 72 5.93 -4.87 -0.68
C ALA A 72 5.70 -5.27 0.79
N LEU A 73 4.59 -5.95 1.07
CA LEU A 73 4.36 -6.56 2.37
C LEU A 73 5.45 -7.59 2.71
N ALA A 74 5.84 -7.64 3.98
CA ALA A 74 6.83 -8.61 4.42
C ALA A 74 6.28 -10.04 4.26
N THR A 75 7.01 -10.89 3.55
CA THR A 75 6.71 -12.31 3.42
C THR A 75 7.80 -13.17 4.03
N PRO A 76 7.49 -14.43 4.38
CA PRO A 76 8.53 -15.37 4.78
C PRO A 76 9.60 -15.55 3.70
N PHE A 77 10.82 -15.90 4.11
CA PHE A 77 11.98 -15.96 3.20
C PHE A 77 11.83 -16.97 2.06
N TRP A 78 10.99 -18.01 2.23
CA TRP A 78 10.69 -19.02 1.21
C TRP A 78 9.72 -18.54 0.12
N SER A 79 9.07 -17.38 0.30
CA SER A 79 8.20 -16.79 -0.73
C SER A 79 9.05 -16.09 -1.79
N VAL A 80 9.76 -16.88 -2.62
CA VAL A 80 10.78 -16.40 -3.56
C VAL A 80 10.22 -15.33 -4.51
N ILE A 81 9.07 -15.59 -5.17
CA ILE A 81 8.51 -14.68 -6.17
C ILE A 81 8.08 -13.35 -5.58
N HIS A 82 7.35 -13.38 -4.46
CA HIS A 82 6.97 -12.14 -3.77
C HIS A 82 8.20 -11.41 -3.21
N GLY A 83 9.18 -12.16 -2.70
CA GLY A 83 10.44 -11.61 -2.20
C GLY A 83 11.26 -10.87 -3.26
N VAL A 84 11.11 -11.18 -4.55
CA VAL A 84 11.71 -10.38 -5.64
C VAL A 84 11.16 -8.94 -5.62
N TYR A 85 9.86 -8.76 -5.36
CA TYR A 85 9.27 -7.42 -5.24
C TYR A 85 9.78 -6.72 -3.98
N CYS A 86 9.90 -7.42 -2.85
CA CYS A 86 10.54 -6.85 -1.66
C CYS A 86 11.95 -6.32 -1.96
N ASP A 87 12.75 -7.11 -2.69
CA ASP A 87 14.13 -6.75 -2.99
C ASP A 87 14.23 -5.53 -3.91
N GLU A 88 13.47 -5.54 -5.00
CA GLU A 88 13.49 -4.47 -5.99
C GLU A 88 12.87 -3.18 -5.47
N PHE A 89 11.74 -3.25 -4.75
CA PHE A 89 11.10 -2.05 -4.20
C PHE A 89 11.96 -1.43 -3.09
N ALA A 90 12.60 -2.23 -2.23
CA ALA A 90 13.52 -1.71 -1.23
C ALA A 90 14.69 -0.95 -1.86
N GLU A 91 15.35 -1.50 -2.89
CA GLU A 91 16.44 -0.81 -3.58
C GLU A 91 15.94 0.44 -4.33
N TYR A 92 14.84 0.32 -5.06
CA TYR A 92 14.29 1.38 -5.91
C TYR A 92 13.82 2.59 -5.09
N HIS A 93 13.10 2.36 -3.99
CA HIS A 93 12.57 3.43 -3.13
C HIS A 93 13.62 3.99 -2.17
N THR A 94 14.68 3.23 -1.84
CA THR A 94 15.79 3.74 -1.02
C THR A 94 16.77 4.60 -1.83
N ARG A 95 17.04 4.22 -3.09
CA ARG A 95 18.05 4.87 -3.93
C ARG A 95 17.45 5.58 -5.12
N ASP A 96 16.85 4.84 -6.04
CA ASP A 96 16.54 5.37 -7.38
C ASP A 96 15.54 6.52 -7.33
N MET A 97 14.43 6.38 -6.60
CA MET A 97 13.41 7.44 -6.47
C MET A 97 13.89 8.67 -5.70
N VAL A 98 14.68 8.45 -4.64
CA VAL A 98 15.28 9.56 -3.88
C VAL A 98 16.25 10.35 -4.77
N VAL A 99 17.09 9.66 -5.53
CA VAL A 99 18.05 10.30 -6.44
C VAL A 99 17.31 11.03 -7.56
N ARG A 100 16.29 10.39 -8.17
CA ARG A 100 15.46 10.97 -9.22
C ARG A 100 14.81 12.28 -8.78
N SER A 101 14.18 12.27 -7.62
CA SER A 101 13.53 13.45 -7.05
C SER A 101 14.54 14.55 -6.67
N ARG A 102 15.71 14.20 -6.11
CA ARG A 102 16.74 15.19 -5.74
C ARG A 102 17.36 15.91 -6.94
N PHE A 103 17.42 15.25 -8.09
CA PHE A 103 17.86 15.87 -9.34
C PHE A 103 16.76 16.68 -10.04
N GLY A 104 15.58 16.82 -9.43
CA GLY A 104 14.46 17.56 -10.02
C GLY A 104 13.91 16.94 -11.30
N CYS A 105 14.21 15.66 -11.55
CA CYS A 105 13.67 14.92 -12.70
C CYS A 105 12.25 14.45 -12.39
N PHE A 106 11.50 14.08 -13.43
CA PHE A 106 10.13 13.57 -13.20
C PHE A 106 10.09 12.39 -12.23
N VAL A 107 9.11 12.41 -11.33
CA VAL A 107 8.82 11.35 -10.37
C VAL A 107 7.61 10.58 -10.90
N PRO A 108 7.74 9.28 -11.19
CA PRO A 108 6.60 8.48 -11.62
C PRO A 108 5.63 8.27 -10.46
N GLY A 109 4.33 8.32 -10.73
CA GLY A 109 3.32 7.85 -9.79
C GLY A 109 3.32 6.32 -9.71
N SER A 110 2.96 5.79 -8.54
CA SER A 110 2.76 4.35 -8.32
C SER A 110 1.28 3.95 -8.34
N GLY A 111 0.38 4.88 -8.65
CA GLY A 111 -1.07 4.68 -8.66
C GLY A 111 -1.70 4.55 -7.27
N VAL A 112 -0.88 4.63 -6.23
CA VAL A 112 -1.21 4.52 -4.80
C VAL A 112 -0.27 5.42 -4.00
N GLY A 113 -0.79 6.02 -2.93
CA GLY A 113 -0.04 6.96 -2.09
C GLY A 113 0.52 8.16 -2.86
N THR A 114 -0.20 8.58 -3.90
CA THR A 114 0.15 9.75 -4.71
C THR A 114 -0.78 10.90 -4.36
N GLY A 115 -0.22 11.97 -3.82
CA GLY A 115 -0.90 13.23 -3.55
C GLY A 115 -0.68 14.23 -4.67
N TYR A 116 -1.74 14.91 -5.07
CA TYR A 116 -1.74 15.93 -6.10
C TYR A 116 -2.34 17.22 -5.55
N ARG A 117 -1.70 18.37 -5.81
CA ARG A 117 -2.35 19.66 -5.63
C ARG A 117 -3.51 19.79 -6.61
N ARG A 118 -4.65 20.30 -6.13
CA ARG A 118 -5.86 20.46 -6.94
C ARG A 118 -5.59 21.26 -8.22
N ALA A 119 -4.81 22.34 -8.11
CA ALA A 119 -4.42 23.19 -9.23
C ALA A 119 -3.59 22.45 -10.30
N ALA A 120 -2.74 21.50 -9.91
CA ALA A 120 -1.94 20.73 -10.85
C ALA A 120 -2.78 19.73 -11.65
N LEU A 121 -3.75 19.08 -11.00
CA LEU A 121 -4.72 18.23 -11.69
C LEU A 121 -5.68 19.03 -12.57
N GLU A 122 -6.05 20.23 -12.14
CA GLU A 122 -6.90 21.14 -12.91
C GLU A 122 -6.22 21.56 -14.21
N GLU A 123 -4.98 22.01 -14.12
CA GLU A 123 -4.21 22.41 -15.29
C GLU A 123 -3.97 21.23 -16.23
N LEU A 124 -3.69 20.04 -15.67
CA LEU A 124 -3.57 18.82 -16.44
C LEU A 124 -4.90 18.47 -17.15
N ALA A 125 -6.05 18.62 -16.48
CA ALA A 125 -7.36 18.43 -17.06
C ALA A 125 -7.61 19.42 -18.20
N ARG A 126 -7.29 20.70 -18.00
CA ARG A 126 -7.46 21.79 -18.97
C ARG A 126 -6.71 21.52 -20.27
N VAL A 127 -5.43 21.15 -20.19
CA VAL A 127 -4.61 20.87 -21.39
C VAL A 127 -4.95 19.55 -22.07
N SER A 128 -5.71 18.68 -21.40
CA SER A 128 -5.95 17.30 -21.84
C SER A 128 -7.42 17.00 -22.12
N SER A 129 -8.25 18.04 -22.30
CA SER A 129 -9.69 17.89 -22.51
C SER A 129 -10.34 16.99 -21.46
N ASN A 130 -10.05 17.26 -20.17
CA ASN A 130 -10.53 16.53 -19.00
C ASN A 130 -10.07 15.05 -18.86
N ARG A 131 -9.12 14.60 -19.69
CA ARG A 131 -8.47 13.29 -19.55
C ARG A 131 -7.20 13.41 -18.71
N VAL A 132 -7.38 13.51 -17.40
CA VAL A 132 -6.30 13.57 -16.41
C VAL A 132 -5.45 12.31 -16.49
N PHE A 133 -6.09 11.14 -16.42
CA PHE A 133 -5.46 9.83 -16.58
C PHE A 133 -5.80 9.28 -17.96
N GLU A 134 -4.82 8.83 -18.74
CA GLU A 134 -5.16 8.32 -20.08
C GLU A 134 -5.77 6.91 -20.00
N PRO A 135 -7.02 6.68 -20.48
CA PRO A 135 -7.67 5.37 -20.44
C PRO A 135 -6.93 4.26 -21.18
N VAL A 136 -6.21 4.59 -22.26
CA VAL A 136 -5.42 3.64 -23.06
C VAL A 136 -4.01 3.40 -22.52
N ALA A 137 -3.57 4.15 -21.50
CA ALA A 137 -2.28 3.91 -20.88
C ALA A 137 -2.31 2.64 -20.03
N LEU A 138 -1.31 1.78 -20.22
CA LEU A 138 -1.11 0.61 -19.35
C LEU A 138 -0.50 1.00 -18.00
N THR A 139 0.07 2.19 -17.88
CA THR A 139 0.67 2.72 -16.64
C THR A 139 0.30 4.20 -16.54
N GLU A 140 -0.95 4.43 -16.24
CA GLU A 140 -1.59 5.74 -16.14
C GLU A 140 -0.95 6.66 -15.10
N ASP A 141 -0.41 6.05 -14.05
CA ASP A 141 0.28 6.63 -12.91
C ASP A 141 1.69 7.13 -13.26
N TYR A 142 2.45 6.33 -14.02
CA TYR A 142 3.72 6.75 -14.59
C TYR A 142 3.53 7.94 -15.53
N GLU A 143 2.50 7.85 -16.38
CA GLU A 143 2.18 8.88 -17.38
C GLU A 143 1.67 10.18 -16.74
N SER A 144 0.82 10.11 -15.71
CA SER A 144 0.37 11.31 -15.00
C SER A 144 1.54 12.05 -14.36
N GLY A 145 2.45 11.33 -13.69
CA GLY A 145 3.68 11.89 -13.13
C GLY A 145 4.53 12.60 -14.20
N LEU A 146 4.77 11.97 -15.35
CA LEU A 146 5.54 12.58 -16.43
C LEU A 146 4.84 13.81 -17.04
N ARG A 147 3.52 13.78 -17.22
CA ARG A 147 2.75 14.89 -17.79
C ARG A 147 2.74 16.10 -16.86
N ILE A 148 2.54 15.90 -15.56
CA ILE A 148 2.60 16.97 -14.55
C ILE A 148 4.00 17.60 -14.53
N HIS A 149 5.06 16.78 -14.61
CA HIS A 149 6.43 17.30 -14.68
C HIS A 149 6.65 18.20 -15.91
N ARG A 150 6.13 17.81 -17.07
CA ARG A 150 6.24 18.59 -18.32
C ARG A 150 5.46 19.90 -18.30
N LEU A 151 4.42 19.98 -17.46
CA LEU A 151 3.71 21.24 -17.19
C LEU A 151 4.49 22.18 -16.26
N GLY A 152 5.66 21.76 -15.76
CA GLY A 152 6.53 22.58 -14.91
C GLY A 152 6.19 22.52 -13.42
N PHE A 153 5.25 21.66 -13.02
CA PHE A 153 4.87 21.49 -11.63
C PHE A 153 5.96 20.77 -10.83
N ARG A 154 6.13 21.17 -9.56
CA ARG A 154 7.18 20.64 -8.70
C ARG A 154 6.79 19.28 -8.17
N GLN A 155 7.70 18.32 -8.26
CA GLN A 155 7.45 16.94 -7.84
C GLN A 155 8.43 16.51 -6.78
N VAL A 156 7.97 15.66 -5.87
CA VAL A 156 8.81 15.08 -4.83
C VAL A 156 8.47 13.62 -4.57
N PHE A 157 9.51 12.82 -4.39
CA PHE A 157 9.40 11.51 -3.77
C PHE A 157 9.77 11.64 -2.30
N VAL A 158 8.84 11.31 -1.41
CA VAL A 158 9.07 11.38 0.04
C VAL A 158 10.10 10.32 0.43
N PRO A 159 11.24 10.68 1.04
CA PRO A 159 12.26 9.70 1.41
C PRO A 159 11.72 8.67 2.42
N LEU A 160 12.22 7.43 2.33
CA LEU A 160 11.91 6.36 3.29
C LEU A 160 12.30 6.77 4.72
N THR A 161 11.30 7.22 5.47
CA THR A 161 11.45 7.73 6.83
C THR A 161 10.83 6.76 7.82
N ARG A 162 11.57 6.39 8.86
CA ARG A 162 11.11 5.49 9.92
C ARG A 162 10.52 6.32 11.07
N LEU A 163 9.30 6.00 11.49
CA LEU A 163 8.66 6.57 12.67
C LEU A 163 8.61 5.52 13.78
N GLY A 164 9.17 5.86 14.94
CA GLY A 164 9.28 4.95 16.08
C GLY A 164 10.17 3.73 15.80
N ALA A 165 9.93 2.64 16.54
CA ALA A 165 10.84 1.51 16.55
C ALA A 165 10.80 0.66 15.26
N ASN A 166 9.69 0.61 14.50
CA ASN A 166 9.51 -0.49 13.54
C ASN A 166 8.85 -0.20 12.18
N ASP A 167 8.30 0.98 11.88
CA ASP A 167 7.63 1.15 10.58
C ASP A 167 8.09 2.37 9.78
N PHE A 168 8.09 2.20 8.46
CA PHE A 168 8.40 3.24 7.50
C PHE A 168 7.09 3.88 7.04
N VAL A 169 7.09 5.20 6.87
CA VAL A 169 5.98 5.92 6.22
C VAL A 169 5.96 5.51 4.76
N ALA A 170 5.11 4.53 4.44
CA ALA A 170 5.01 3.92 3.13
C ALA A 170 3.65 3.22 2.97
N THR A 171 3.08 3.27 1.77
CA THR A 171 1.95 2.41 1.41
C THR A 171 2.47 0.98 1.23
N ARG A 172 1.78 -0.01 1.82
CA ARG A 172 2.15 -1.43 1.68
C ARG A 172 1.21 -2.17 0.74
N GLU A 173 1.79 -2.74 -0.31
CA GLU A 173 1.06 -3.50 -1.34
C GLU A 173 1.36 -5.00 -1.24
N TYR A 174 0.36 -5.83 -1.57
CA TYR A 174 0.54 -7.26 -1.70
C TYR A 174 0.81 -7.69 -3.15
N PHE A 175 2.05 -8.06 -3.44
CA PHE A 175 2.45 -8.53 -4.76
C PHE A 175 2.16 -10.03 -5.04
N PRO A 176 2.09 -10.44 -6.31
CA PRO A 176 1.84 -11.82 -6.69
C PRO A 176 2.87 -12.83 -6.15
N LYS A 177 2.37 -13.98 -5.68
CA LYS A 177 3.20 -15.11 -5.23
C LYS A 177 3.48 -16.15 -6.33
N LYS A 178 2.70 -16.17 -7.40
CA LYS A 178 2.80 -17.17 -8.47
C LYS A 178 3.57 -16.59 -9.65
N TRP A 179 4.39 -17.43 -10.29
CA TRP A 179 5.21 -17.05 -11.45
C TRP A 179 4.40 -16.42 -12.59
N ARG A 180 3.30 -17.06 -13.00
CA ARG A 180 2.47 -16.60 -14.13
C ARG A 180 1.83 -15.23 -13.88
N THR A 181 1.32 -14.99 -12.67
CA THR A 181 0.69 -13.71 -12.31
C THR A 181 1.74 -12.60 -12.17
N ALA A 182 2.93 -12.92 -11.63
CA ALA A 182 4.05 -11.99 -11.56
C ALA A 182 4.56 -11.58 -12.96
N ILE A 183 4.70 -12.54 -13.89
CA ILE A 183 5.02 -12.23 -15.30
C ILE A 183 3.94 -11.32 -15.91
N ARG A 184 2.65 -11.63 -15.72
CA ARG A 184 1.54 -10.83 -16.27
C ARG A 184 1.62 -9.37 -15.80
N GLN A 185 1.81 -9.15 -14.51
CA GLN A 185 1.94 -7.81 -13.92
C GLN A 185 3.17 -7.07 -14.46
N ARG A 186 4.35 -7.70 -14.45
CA ARG A 186 5.59 -7.06 -14.93
C ARG A 186 5.57 -6.80 -16.44
N THR A 187 4.93 -7.67 -17.21
CA THR A 187 4.73 -7.46 -18.65
C THR A 187 3.95 -6.17 -18.88
N ARG A 188 2.89 -5.91 -18.10
CA ARG A 188 2.12 -4.66 -18.16
C ARG A 188 3.02 -3.45 -17.89
N TRP A 189 3.84 -3.49 -16.83
CA TRP A 189 4.75 -2.39 -16.49
C TRP A 189 5.79 -2.13 -17.58
N VAL A 190 6.46 -3.17 -18.10
CA VAL A 190 7.45 -3.01 -19.18
C VAL A 190 6.80 -2.46 -20.45
N MET A 191 5.61 -2.96 -20.81
CA MET A 191 4.86 -2.45 -21.95
C MET A 191 4.46 -0.98 -21.77
N GLY A 192 3.93 -0.60 -20.61
CA GLY A 192 3.48 0.76 -20.34
C GLY A 192 4.63 1.76 -20.23
N ILE A 193 5.62 1.46 -19.39
CA ILE A 193 6.73 2.38 -19.08
C ILE A 193 7.71 2.46 -20.25
N ALA A 194 8.19 1.33 -20.75
CA ALA A 194 9.33 1.31 -21.67
C ALA A 194 8.92 1.39 -23.15
N LEU A 195 7.81 0.76 -23.55
CA LEU A 195 7.38 0.70 -24.96
C LEU A 195 6.36 1.78 -25.31
N GLN A 196 5.20 1.77 -24.65
CA GLN A 196 4.14 2.76 -24.85
C GLN A 196 4.62 4.15 -24.42
N GLY A 197 5.31 4.24 -23.28
CA GLY A 197 5.93 5.47 -22.81
C GLY A 197 6.96 6.02 -23.80
N TRP A 198 7.71 5.17 -24.51
CA TRP A 198 8.59 5.63 -25.58
C TRP A 198 7.79 6.17 -26.77
N GLU A 199 6.81 5.42 -27.28
CA GLU A 199 5.99 5.88 -28.41
C GLU A 199 5.35 7.26 -28.15
N ARG A 200 4.79 7.46 -26.95
CA ARG A 200 4.01 8.66 -26.64
C ARG A 200 4.86 9.87 -26.28
N PHE A 201 5.96 9.63 -25.55
CA PHE A 201 6.72 10.70 -24.91
C PHE A 201 8.12 10.89 -25.50
N GLY A 202 8.59 9.98 -26.35
CA GLY A 202 9.88 10.06 -27.02
C GLY A 202 11.05 10.19 -26.05
N TRP A 203 12.08 10.92 -26.47
CA TRP A 203 13.22 11.30 -25.64
C TRP A 203 13.25 12.82 -25.54
N SER A 204 12.48 13.38 -24.60
CA SER A 204 12.37 14.83 -24.45
C SER A 204 12.46 15.23 -22.98
N GLY A 205 12.95 16.45 -22.73
CA GLY A 205 13.18 16.99 -21.40
C GLY A 205 14.64 17.37 -21.19
N SER A 206 15.02 17.54 -19.92
CA SER A 206 16.39 17.84 -19.50
C SER A 206 17.34 16.65 -19.70
N LEU A 207 18.65 16.87 -19.52
CA LEU A 207 19.63 15.78 -19.51
C LEU A 207 19.33 14.75 -18.39
N GLY A 208 18.78 15.21 -17.27
CA GLY A 208 18.32 14.34 -16.19
C GLY A 208 17.17 13.44 -16.64
N ASP A 209 16.18 14.01 -17.35
CA ASP A 209 15.06 13.26 -17.90
C ASP A 209 15.53 12.23 -18.92
N TRP A 210 16.47 12.61 -19.79
CA TRP A 210 17.11 11.68 -20.74
C TRP A 210 17.76 10.50 -20.03
N TYR A 211 18.55 10.75 -18.98
CA TYR A 211 19.19 9.70 -18.19
C TYR A 211 18.14 8.74 -17.60
N TRP A 212 17.07 9.29 -17.03
CA TRP A 212 16.05 8.50 -16.37
C TRP A 212 15.13 7.74 -17.34
N LEU A 213 14.77 8.34 -18.48
CA LEU A 213 14.09 7.63 -19.57
C LEU A 213 14.96 6.49 -20.11
N TRP A 214 16.27 6.69 -20.24
CA TRP A 214 17.20 5.63 -20.62
C TRP A 214 17.23 4.53 -19.57
N ARG A 215 17.30 4.91 -18.28
CA ARG A 215 17.34 3.96 -17.18
C ARG A 215 16.07 3.11 -17.10
N ASP A 216 14.91 3.69 -17.36
CA ASP A 216 13.63 2.99 -17.39
C ASP A 216 13.54 2.04 -18.61
N ARG A 217 14.13 2.42 -19.74
CA ARG A 217 14.08 1.66 -21.01
C ARG A 217 15.18 0.62 -21.17
N LYS A 218 16.33 0.76 -20.49
CA LYS A 218 17.47 -0.17 -20.64
C LYS A 218 17.12 -1.61 -20.25
N GLY A 219 16.07 -1.82 -19.47
CA GLY A 219 15.55 -3.15 -19.14
C GLY A 219 15.16 -3.97 -20.37
N LEU A 220 14.74 -3.30 -21.46
CA LEU A 220 14.40 -3.96 -22.74
C LEU A 220 15.55 -4.83 -23.27
N ILE A 221 16.79 -4.40 -23.05
CA ILE A 221 18.00 -5.12 -23.46
C ILE A 221 18.63 -5.83 -22.27
N GLY A 222 18.75 -5.13 -21.13
CA GLY A 222 19.45 -5.62 -19.94
C GLY A 222 18.79 -6.84 -19.29
N SER A 223 17.46 -6.96 -19.33
CA SER A 223 16.76 -8.09 -18.71
C SER A 223 17.02 -9.41 -19.45
N PRO A 224 16.84 -9.52 -20.79
CA PRO A 224 17.27 -10.71 -21.55
C PRO A 224 18.76 -11.05 -21.38
N LEU A 225 19.64 -10.04 -21.46
CA LEU A 225 21.08 -10.23 -21.27
C LEU A 225 21.41 -10.78 -19.87
N GLY A 226 20.64 -10.43 -18.84
CA GLY A 226 20.81 -10.96 -17.50
C GLY A 226 20.64 -12.48 -17.40
N VAL A 227 19.74 -13.07 -18.18
CA VAL A 227 19.58 -14.54 -18.23
C VAL A 227 20.76 -15.20 -18.95
N ILE A 228 21.24 -14.59 -20.04
CA ILE A 228 22.43 -15.07 -20.75
C ILE A 228 23.65 -15.00 -19.84
N ALA A 229 23.84 -13.90 -19.11
CA ALA A 229 24.91 -13.74 -18.13
C ALA A 229 24.83 -14.78 -17.02
N ASN A 230 23.63 -15.09 -16.50
CA ASN A 230 23.42 -16.15 -15.53
C ASN A 230 23.80 -17.54 -16.10
N ALA A 231 23.43 -17.83 -17.36
CA ALA A 231 23.79 -19.08 -18.02
C ALA A 231 25.31 -19.21 -18.21
N ILE A 232 25.98 -18.14 -18.65
CA ILE A 232 27.44 -18.09 -18.78
C ILE A 232 28.11 -18.30 -17.43
N LEU A 233 27.59 -17.69 -16.36
CA LEU A 233 28.11 -17.90 -15.00
C LEU A 233 28.00 -19.37 -14.58
N LEU A 234 26.84 -20.00 -14.77
CA LEU A 234 26.64 -21.42 -14.42
C LEU A 234 27.54 -22.34 -15.24
N TYR A 235 27.70 -22.07 -16.54
CA TYR A 235 28.63 -22.78 -17.40
C TYR A 235 30.08 -22.63 -16.89
N GLY A 236 30.51 -21.41 -16.59
CA GLY A 236 31.85 -21.13 -16.08
C GLY A 236 32.12 -21.82 -14.73
N LEU A 237 31.13 -21.89 -13.83
CA LEU A 237 31.25 -22.65 -12.58
C LEU A 237 31.38 -24.15 -12.82
N ALA A 238 30.64 -24.71 -13.79
CA ALA A 238 30.70 -26.13 -14.13
C ALA A 238 32.05 -26.53 -14.77
N THR A 239 32.67 -25.62 -15.53
CA THR A 239 33.94 -25.87 -16.22
C THR A 239 35.16 -25.36 -15.45
N ALA A 240 34.98 -24.71 -14.29
CA ALA A 240 36.03 -24.05 -13.53
C ALA A 240 37.21 -24.97 -13.15
N LEU A 241 36.96 -26.27 -12.99
CA LEU A 241 37.99 -27.25 -12.59
C LEU A 241 38.96 -27.62 -13.71
N TRP A 242 38.59 -27.43 -14.98
CA TRP A 242 39.39 -27.87 -16.13
C TRP A 242 39.71 -26.76 -17.14
N THR A 243 39.17 -25.55 -16.93
CA THR A 243 39.42 -24.41 -17.81
C THR A 243 40.68 -23.67 -17.38
N ARG A 244 41.67 -23.54 -18.27
CA ARG A 244 42.83 -22.68 -18.04
C ARG A 244 42.51 -21.25 -18.47
N PHE A 245 42.50 -20.31 -17.53
CA PHE A 245 42.28 -18.91 -17.82
C PHE A 245 43.60 -18.20 -18.15
N THR A 246 43.58 -17.34 -19.16
CA THR A 246 44.67 -16.37 -19.38
C THR A 246 44.66 -15.31 -18.29
N PRO A 247 45.80 -14.61 -18.03
CA PRO A 247 45.85 -13.54 -17.02
C PRO A 247 44.81 -12.43 -17.22
N LEU A 248 44.55 -12.05 -18.49
CA LEU A 248 43.54 -11.06 -18.83
C LEU A 248 42.12 -11.53 -18.49
N GLN A 249 41.77 -12.78 -18.83
CA GLN A 249 40.46 -13.36 -18.51
C GLN A 249 40.24 -13.45 -17.00
N SER A 250 41.27 -13.84 -16.23
CA SER A 250 41.20 -13.86 -14.77
C SER A 250 40.95 -12.46 -14.21
N THR A 251 41.69 -11.46 -14.67
CA THR A 251 41.53 -10.06 -14.23
C THR A 251 40.13 -9.53 -14.51
N LEU A 252 39.62 -9.72 -15.74
CA LEU A 252 38.28 -9.28 -16.13
C LEU A 252 37.18 -10.02 -15.35
N THR A 253 37.34 -11.34 -15.14
CA THR A 253 36.36 -12.14 -14.39
C THR A 253 36.32 -11.71 -12.93
N SER A 254 37.48 -11.52 -12.30
CA SER A 254 37.57 -11.03 -10.92
C SER A 254 37.01 -9.61 -10.77
N ALA A 255 37.28 -8.71 -11.72
CA ALA A 255 36.73 -7.36 -11.71
C ALA A 255 35.20 -7.35 -11.84
N THR A 256 34.65 -8.12 -12.80
CA THR A 256 33.20 -8.20 -13.00
C THR A 256 32.49 -8.90 -11.84
N LEU A 257 33.10 -9.95 -11.25
CA LEU A 257 32.61 -10.58 -10.03
C LEU A 257 32.62 -9.60 -8.85
N GLY A 258 33.68 -8.80 -8.69
CA GLY A 258 33.77 -7.77 -7.66
C GLY A 258 32.64 -6.73 -7.78
N LEU A 259 32.36 -6.24 -8.99
CA LEU A 259 31.25 -5.33 -9.25
C LEU A 259 29.88 -5.98 -8.96
N GLN A 260 29.71 -7.26 -9.29
CA GLN A 260 28.47 -7.98 -9.02
C GLN A 260 28.27 -8.22 -7.52
N ILE A 261 29.33 -8.55 -6.77
CA ILE A 261 29.30 -8.67 -5.31
C ILE A 261 28.93 -7.33 -4.70
N TRP A 262 29.60 -6.24 -5.10
CA TRP A 262 29.29 -4.89 -4.63
C TRP A 262 27.82 -4.52 -4.84
N ARG A 263 27.31 -4.73 -6.07
CA ARG A 263 25.90 -4.47 -6.41
C ARG A 263 24.94 -5.31 -5.58
N THR A 264 25.25 -6.58 -5.36
CA THR A 264 24.42 -7.49 -4.56
C THR A 264 24.43 -7.09 -3.09
N MET A 265 25.59 -6.74 -2.53
CA MET A 265 25.74 -6.25 -1.16
C MET A 265 24.98 -4.94 -0.94
N PHE A 266 25.01 -4.02 -1.90
CA PHE A 266 24.23 -2.79 -1.82
C PHE A 266 22.72 -3.07 -1.75
N ARG A 267 22.21 -3.96 -2.62
CA ARG A 267 20.82 -4.40 -2.58
C ARG A 267 20.48 -5.07 -1.25
N MET A 268 21.35 -5.96 -0.76
CA MET A 268 21.20 -6.59 0.55
C MET A 268 21.11 -5.56 1.68
N GLY A 269 21.92 -4.49 1.64
CA GLY A 269 21.84 -3.39 2.60
C GLY A 269 20.50 -2.66 2.58
N CYS A 270 19.96 -2.35 1.39
CA CYS A 270 18.64 -1.74 1.25
C CYS A 270 17.53 -2.66 1.79
N VAL A 271 17.59 -3.95 1.45
CA VAL A 271 16.63 -4.96 1.93
C VAL A 271 16.73 -5.18 3.43
N ALA A 272 17.94 -5.21 3.98
CA ALA A 272 18.18 -5.36 5.41
C ALA A 272 17.61 -4.19 6.21
N ARG A 273 17.70 -2.97 5.68
CA ARG A 273 17.12 -1.76 6.28
C ARG A 273 15.59 -1.86 6.40
N VAL A 274 14.91 -2.44 5.41
CA VAL A 274 13.44 -2.50 5.35
C VAL A 274 12.88 -3.77 6.00
N TYR A 275 13.42 -4.94 5.67
CA TYR A 275 12.89 -6.26 6.02
C TYR A 275 13.78 -7.06 6.98
N GLY A 276 14.94 -6.53 7.36
CA GLY A 276 15.88 -7.15 8.29
C GLY A 276 16.93 -8.06 7.64
N LEU A 277 18.01 -8.29 8.38
CA LEU A 277 19.21 -9.02 7.89
C LEU A 277 18.89 -10.45 7.43
N LYS A 278 18.05 -11.18 8.17
CA LYS A 278 17.68 -12.57 7.83
C LYS A 278 17.02 -12.67 6.45
N PHE A 279 16.15 -11.70 6.11
CA PHE A 279 15.47 -11.67 4.82
C PHE A 279 16.43 -11.28 3.68
N ALA A 280 17.37 -10.37 3.97
CA ALA A 280 18.39 -9.90 3.02
C ALA A 280 19.37 -11.00 2.59
N CYS A 281 19.67 -12.00 3.43
CA CYS A 281 20.51 -13.14 3.05
C CYS A 281 19.96 -13.94 1.86
N GLY A 282 18.65 -13.86 1.59
CA GLY A 282 18.04 -14.53 0.43
C GLY A 282 18.17 -13.78 -0.90
N VAL A 283 18.65 -12.53 -0.90
CA VAL A 283 18.77 -11.68 -2.10
C VAL A 283 19.62 -12.34 -3.21
N PRO A 284 20.80 -12.94 -2.94
CA PRO A 284 21.59 -13.56 -4.00
C PRO A 284 20.84 -14.67 -4.74
N VAL A 285 20.08 -15.49 -4.02
CA VAL A 285 19.25 -16.56 -4.61
C VAL A 285 18.09 -15.96 -5.40
N ARG A 286 17.36 -15.00 -4.82
CA ARG A 286 16.25 -14.33 -5.48
C ARG A 286 16.67 -13.52 -6.70
N ALA A 287 17.92 -13.07 -6.79
CA ALA A 287 18.43 -12.34 -7.96
C ALA A 287 18.39 -13.17 -9.24
N PHE A 288 18.66 -14.48 -9.18
CA PHE A 288 18.52 -15.37 -10.34
C PHE A 288 17.07 -15.46 -10.81
N CYS A 289 16.14 -15.62 -9.86
CA CYS A 289 14.70 -15.63 -10.15
C CYS A 289 14.23 -14.28 -10.71
N ALA A 290 14.71 -13.17 -10.16
CA ALA A 290 14.40 -11.82 -10.62
C ALA A 290 14.86 -11.61 -12.08
N ASN A 291 16.08 -12.04 -12.43
CA ASN A 291 16.58 -11.95 -13.81
C ASN A 291 15.72 -12.75 -14.78
N ALA A 292 15.38 -14.01 -14.43
CA ALA A 292 14.52 -14.85 -15.26
C ALA A 292 13.09 -14.27 -15.41
N LEU A 293 12.53 -13.76 -14.32
CA LEU A 293 11.19 -13.16 -14.30
C LEU A 293 11.15 -11.88 -15.15
N ASN A 294 12.13 -11.00 -14.99
CA ASN A 294 12.25 -9.75 -15.75
C ASN A 294 12.51 -10.01 -17.24
N ALA A 295 13.36 -10.98 -17.58
CA ALA A 295 13.59 -11.38 -18.97
C ALA A 295 12.31 -11.93 -19.61
N GLY A 296 11.63 -12.86 -18.94
CA GLY A 296 10.37 -13.42 -19.43
C GLY A 296 9.29 -12.36 -19.64
N ALA A 297 9.13 -11.45 -18.68
CA ALA A 297 8.20 -10.32 -18.79
C ALA A 297 8.58 -9.37 -19.93
N THR A 298 9.87 -9.08 -20.11
CA THR A 298 10.37 -8.18 -21.17
C THR A 298 10.17 -8.76 -22.56
N VAL A 299 10.54 -10.02 -22.77
CA VAL A 299 10.35 -10.72 -24.04
C VAL A 299 8.87 -10.78 -24.39
N LEU A 300 8.02 -11.13 -23.42
CA LEU A 300 6.57 -11.15 -23.62
C LEU A 300 5.98 -9.76 -23.90
N ALA A 301 6.49 -8.72 -23.23
CA ALA A 301 6.09 -7.33 -23.43
C ALA A 301 6.38 -6.89 -24.88
N VAL A 302 7.62 -7.09 -25.35
CA VAL A 302 8.03 -6.73 -26.71
C VAL A 302 7.22 -7.50 -27.74
N MET A 303 7.07 -8.82 -27.59
CA MET A 303 6.29 -9.63 -28.53
C MET A 303 4.82 -9.20 -28.59
N ARG A 304 4.17 -9.01 -27.44
CA ARG A 304 2.76 -8.59 -27.39
C ARG A 304 2.56 -7.20 -27.96
N TYR A 305 3.46 -6.28 -27.65
CA TYR A 305 3.41 -4.92 -28.18
C TYR A 305 3.61 -4.91 -29.70
N ALA A 306 4.61 -5.61 -30.21
CA ALA A 306 4.86 -5.72 -31.65
C ALA A 306 3.68 -6.35 -32.41
N VAL A 307 3.11 -7.44 -31.89
CA VAL A 307 1.93 -8.09 -32.49
C VAL A 307 0.71 -7.18 -32.45
N ALA A 308 0.48 -6.45 -31.35
CA ALA A 308 -0.63 -5.52 -31.25
C ALA A 308 -0.51 -4.38 -32.28
N LYS A 309 0.70 -3.82 -32.44
CA LYS A 309 1.00 -2.79 -33.43
C LYS A 309 0.84 -3.30 -34.86
N ALA A 310 1.41 -4.46 -35.18
CA ALA A 310 1.28 -5.06 -36.51
C ALA A 310 -0.17 -5.39 -36.90
N ARG A 311 -1.04 -5.69 -35.92
CA ARG A 311 -2.45 -6.03 -36.14
C ARG A 311 -3.41 -4.85 -35.95
N GLY A 312 -2.91 -3.64 -35.65
CA GLY A 312 -3.74 -2.47 -35.35
C GLY A 312 -4.70 -2.68 -34.16
N ARG A 313 -4.39 -3.61 -33.25
CA ARG A 313 -5.28 -3.93 -32.11
C ARG A 313 -4.94 -3.05 -30.92
N PRO A 314 -5.94 -2.55 -30.18
CA PRO A 314 -5.69 -1.82 -28.94
C PRO A 314 -5.00 -2.74 -27.92
N LEU A 315 -4.05 -2.17 -27.19
CA LEU A 315 -3.37 -2.86 -26.10
C LEU A 315 -4.40 -3.12 -24.99
N ARG A 316 -4.88 -4.37 -24.90
CA ARG A 316 -5.89 -4.73 -23.90
C ARG A 316 -5.28 -4.72 -22.50
N TRP A 317 -5.88 -3.90 -21.64
CA TRP A 317 -5.64 -3.95 -20.21
C TRP A 317 -6.17 -5.27 -19.65
N LEU A 318 -5.28 -6.06 -19.05
CA LEU A 318 -5.63 -7.27 -18.30
C LEU A 318 -5.48 -6.94 -16.81
N LYS A 319 -6.60 -6.92 -16.08
CA LYS A 319 -6.59 -6.67 -14.63
C LYS A 319 -5.62 -7.62 -13.94
N THR A 320 -4.72 -7.07 -13.14
CA THR A 320 -3.87 -7.83 -12.24
C THR A 320 -4.73 -8.36 -11.09
N GLU A 321 -4.48 -9.59 -10.66
CA GLU A 321 -5.20 -10.15 -9.52
C GLU A 321 -4.64 -9.51 -8.26
N HIS A 322 -5.48 -8.80 -7.51
CA HIS A 322 -5.12 -8.24 -6.22
C HIS A 322 -5.59 -9.19 -5.11
N SER A 323 -4.79 -9.30 -4.05
CA SER A 323 -5.12 -10.13 -2.89
C SER A 323 -5.17 -9.23 -1.67
N TYR A 324 -6.30 -9.23 -0.97
CA TYR A 324 -6.43 -8.49 0.27
C TYR A 324 -5.50 -9.05 1.35
N PRO A 325 -4.84 -8.20 2.14
CA PRO A 325 -4.01 -8.63 3.24
C PRO A 325 -4.86 -9.36 4.29
N SER A 326 -4.28 -10.38 4.94
CA SER A 326 -4.98 -11.10 6.00
C SER A 326 -5.20 -10.21 7.22
N ARG A 327 -6.22 -10.54 8.04
CA ARG A 327 -6.52 -9.83 9.30
C ARG A 327 -5.28 -9.71 10.21
N THR A 328 -4.43 -10.73 10.23
CA THR A 328 -3.16 -10.73 10.98
C THR A 328 -2.17 -9.69 10.46
N THR A 329 -2.05 -9.53 9.14
CA THR A 329 -1.17 -8.52 8.51
C THR A 329 -1.70 -7.10 8.72
N LEU A 330 -3.03 -6.93 8.70
CA LEU A 330 -3.69 -5.66 9.04
C LEU A 330 -3.39 -5.24 10.49
N LEU A 331 -3.52 -6.18 11.44
CA LEU A 331 -3.24 -5.92 12.86
C LEU A 331 -1.77 -5.51 13.12
N ALA A 332 -0.82 -6.01 12.33
CA ALA A 332 0.59 -5.65 12.47
C ALA A 332 0.91 -4.20 12.06
N HIS A 333 0.08 -3.59 11.20
CA HIS A 333 0.24 -2.20 10.73
C HIS A 333 -0.72 -1.21 11.42
N LYS A 334 -1.54 -1.68 12.38
CA LYS A 334 -2.33 -0.78 13.22
C LYS A 334 -1.42 -0.08 14.23
N ARG A 335 -1.67 1.22 14.47
CA ARG A 335 -1.04 1.97 15.57
C ARG A 335 -1.28 1.23 16.88
N LYS A 336 -0.25 1.13 17.71
CA LYS A 336 -0.38 0.48 19.03
C LYS A 336 -1.28 1.35 19.92
N LEU A 337 -2.01 0.72 20.83
CA LEU A 337 -2.95 1.43 21.71
C LEU A 337 -2.27 2.56 22.49
N GLY A 338 -1.08 2.30 23.04
CA GLY A 338 -0.29 3.32 23.74
C GLY A 338 0.11 4.50 22.86
N GLU A 339 0.44 4.27 21.58
CA GLU A 339 0.79 5.35 20.64
C GLU A 339 -0.43 6.22 20.27
N ILE A 340 -1.62 5.63 20.29
CA ILE A 340 -2.88 6.36 20.09
C ILE A 340 -3.16 7.23 21.32
N LEU A 341 -3.05 6.66 22.52
CA LEU A 341 -3.27 7.38 23.78
C LEU A 341 -2.31 8.56 23.97
N VAL A 342 -1.03 8.40 23.60
CA VAL A 342 -0.04 9.49 23.64
C VAL A 342 -0.38 10.58 22.64
N ALA A 343 -0.75 10.22 21.40
CA ALA A 343 -1.10 11.21 20.39
C ALA A 343 -2.40 11.96 20.72
N ALA A 344 -3.35 11.30 21.39
CA ALA A 344 -4.57 11.91 21.90
C ALA A 344 -4.34 12.71 23.20
N SER A 345 -3.09 12.85 23.66
CA SER A 345 -2.71 13.53 24.91
C SER A 345 -3.40 12.97 26.16
N GLN A 346 -3.83 11.71 26.12
CA GLN A 346 -4.47 11.01 27.24
C GLN A 346 -3.45 10.47 28.25
N ILE A 347 -2.22 10.22 27.79
CA ILE A 347 -1.10 9.79 28.64
C ILE A 347 0.20 10.40 28.10
N SER A 348 1.12 10.77 28.98
CA SER A 348 2.44 11.23 28.55
C SER A 348 3.31 10.07 28.05
N ALA A 349 4.22 10.34 27.11
CA ALA A 349 5.15 9.32 26.61
C ALA A 349 6.04 8.73 27.71
N GLY A 350 6.38 9.53 28.74
CA GLY A 350 7.14 9.10 29.91
C GLY A 350 6.33 8.14 30.78
N ALA A 351 5.10 8.50 31.15
CA ALA A 351 4.22 7.68 31.98
C ALA A 351 3.86 6.35 31.27
N LEU A 352 3.64 6.37 29.95
CA LEU A 352 3.43 5.15 29.18
C LEU A 352 4.65 4.22 29.24
N LYS A 353 5.86 4.78 29.13
CA LYS A 353 7.11 3.99 29.17
C LYS A 353 7.32 3.34 30.54
N GLU A 354 7.04 4.06 31.63
CA GLU A 354 7.10 3.55 33.00
C GLU A 354 6.07 2.45 33.23
N SER A 355 4.81 2.68 32.81
CA SER A 355 3.76 1.66 32.92
C SER A 355 4.09 0.40 32.11
N LEU A 356 4.67 0.53 30.91
CA LEU A 356 5.12 -0.62 30.12
C LEU A 356 6.24 -1.43 30.79
N ALA A 357 6.99 -0.85 31.73
CA ALA A 357 8.02 -1.57 32.50
C ALA A 357 7.43 -2.41 33.64
N THR A 358 6.34 -1.94 34.26
CA THR A 358 5.60 -2.66 35.31
C THR A 358 4.51 -3.57 34.77
N TRP A 359 4.16 -3.44 33.49
CA TRP A 359 3.08 -4.17 32.85
C TRP A 359 3.41 -5.66 32.65
N SER A 360 2.54 -6.53 33.17
CA SER A 360 2.58 -7.97 32.87
C SER A 360 1.81 -8.26 31.57
N LYS A 361 2.38 -9.11 30.70
CA LYS A 361 1.72 -9.55 29.46
C LYS A 361 0.44 -10.39 29.67
N THR A 362 0.12 -10.76 30.91
CA THR A 362 -1.10 -11.51 31.24
C THR A 362 -2.36 -10.64 31.26
N THR A 363 -2.23 -9.33 31.44
CA THR A 363 -3.35 -8.37 31.46
C THR A 363 -3.33 -7.50 30.20
N PRO A 364 -4.48 -7.19 29.58
CA PRO A 364 -4.53 -6.22 28.48
C PRO A 364 -3.98 -4.87 28.91
N LEU A 365 -3.14 -4.24 28.07
CA LEU A 365 -2.49 -2.96 28.38
C LEU A 365 -3.50 -1.88 28.78
N GLY A 366 -4.63 -1.77 28.08
CA GLY A 366 -5.67 -0.79 28.39
C GLY A 366 -6.23 -0.94 29.81
N ALA A 367 -6.53 -2.16 30.22
CA ALA A 367 -7.03 -2.44 31.57
C ALA A 367 -5.99 -2.08 32.64
N HIS A 368 -4.72 -2.39 32.40
CA HIS A 368 -3.63 -2.01 33.31
C HIS A 368 -3.50 -0.48 33.46
N LEU A 369 -3.61 0.27 32.35
CA LEU A 369 -3.53 1.73 32.37
C LEU A 369 -4.70 2.38 33.12
N VAL A 370 -5.91 1.82 32.99
CA VAL A 370 -7.09 2.28 33.77
C VAL A 370 -6.92 1.94 35.25
N GLN A 371 -6.51 0.71 35.58
CA GLN A 371 -6.32 0.28 36.97
C GLN A 371 -5.23 1.07 37.70
N SER A 372 -4.21 1.54 36.97
CA SER A 372 -3.16 2.39 37.53
C SER A 372 -3.54 3.87 37.61
N GLY A 373 -4.76 4.24 37.21
CA GLY A 373 -5.26 5.62 37.24
C GLY A 373 -4.60 6.56 36.24
N LEU A 374 -3.85 6.03 35.27
CA LEU A 374 -3.14 6.83 34.27
C LEU A 374 -4.06 7.34 33.16
N ILE A 375 -5.15 6.64 32.89
CA ILE A 375 -6.18 7.02 31.90
C ILE A 375 -7.58 6.67 32.45
N THR A 376 -8.62 7.31 31.92
CA THR A 376 -10.02 6.97 32.21
C THR A 376 -10.53 5.84 31.31
N GLU A 377 -11.63 5.19 31.70
CA GLU A 377 -12.31 4.20 30.84
C GLU A 377 -12.76 4.82 29.52
N ASP A 378 -13.29 6.04 29.55
CA ASP A 378 -13.71 6.77 28.35
C ASP A 378 -12.54 6.97 27.38
N ALA A 379 -11.40 7.45 27.89
CA ALA A 379 -10.20 7.65 27.08
C ALA A 379 -9.69 6.35 26.46
N LEU A 380 -9.77 5.24 27.19
CA LEU A 380 -9.43 3.92 26.67
C LEU A 380 -10.38 3.50 25.53
N TYR A 381 -11.69 3.67 25.71
CA TYR A 381 -12.68 3.23 24.74
C TYR A 381 -12.73 4.12 23.49
N ASP A 382 -12.45 5.41 23.61
CA ASP A 382 -12.25 6.30 22.47
C ASP A 382 -11.01 5.87 21.67
N ALA A 383 -9.92 5.53 22.35
CA ALA A 383 -8.71 5.03 21.70
C ALA A 383 -8.92 3.64 21.04
N LEU A 384 -9.68 2.74 21.67
CA LEU A 384 -10.06 1.44 21.10
C LEU A 384 -11.01 1.60 19.91
N SER A 385 -11.99 2.50 19.99
CA SER A 385 -12.88 2.87 18.89
C SER A 385 -12.07 3.31 17.67
N PHE A 386 -11.13 4.24 17.87
CA PHE A 386 -10.23 4.70 16.82
C PHE A 386 -9.33 3.57 16.28
N GLN A 387 -8.73 2.76 17.15
CA GLN A 387 -7.84 1.66 16.75
C GLN A 387 -8.57 0.56 15.94
N GLN A 388 -9.81 0.26 16.31
CA GLN A 388 -10.57 -0.84 15.72
C GLN A 388 -11.49 -0.41 14.59
N GLY A 389 -11.75 0.90 14.44
CA GLY A 389 -12.73 1.41 13.50
C GLY A 389 -14.16 1.02 13.89
N LEU A 390 -14.41 0.84 15.19
CA LEU A 390 -15.74 0.52 15.73
C LEU A 390 -16.33 1.77 16.35
N PRO A 391 -17.58 2.15 16.02
CA PRO A 391 -18.20 3.33 16.61
C PRO A 391 -18.38 3.14 18.12
N ARG A 392 -18.03 4.16 18.90
CA ARG A 392 -18.44 4.27 20.30
C ARG A 392 -19.81 4.95 20.34
N THR A 393 -20.69 4.48 21.23
CA THR A 393 -22.02 5.08 21.41
C THR A 393 -22.35 5.19 22.89
N GLN A 394 -23.11 6.20 23.27
CA GLN A 394 -23.80 6.23 24.55
C GLN A 394 -25.25 5.81 24.32
N ILE A 395 -25.76 4.95 25.18
CA ILE A 395 -27.11 4.39 25.05
C ILE A 395 -27.86 4.64 26.35
N VAL A 396 -29.10 5.12 26.22
CA VAL A 396 -30.01 5.30 27.34
C VAL A 396 -31.01 4.14 27.31
N ALA A 397 -31.06 3.35 28.38
CA ALA A 397 -31.88 2.13 28.43
C ALA A 397 -33.36 2.37 28.10
N GLY A 398 -33.92 3.51 28.52
CA GLY A 398 -35.32 3.87 28.30
C GLY A 398 -35.71 4.14 26.84
N GLU A 399 -34.73 4.35 25.96
CA GLU A 399 -34.97 4.62 24.52
C GLU A 399 -35.03 3.35 23.68
N ILE A 400 -34.62 2.20 24.25
CA ILE A 400 -34.57 0.93 23.54
C ILE A 400 -35.94 0.26 23.58
N ALA A 401 -36.54 0.06 22.41
CA ALA A 401 -37.81 -0.65 22.33
C ALA A 401 -37.67 -2.10 22.85
N PRO A 402 -38.57 -2.62 23.72
CA PRO A 402 -38.47 -3.96 24.30
C PRO A 402 -38.36 -5.09 23.27
N ARG A 403 -38.93 -4.89 22.07
CA ARG A 403 -38.83 -5.83 20.95
C ARG A 403 -37.40 -6.01 20.43
N VAL A 404 -36.55 -4.98 20.53
CA VAL A 404 -35.17 -5.00 20.06
C VAL A 404 -34.30 -5.83 21.01
N VAL A 405 -34.45 -5.61 22.32
CA VAL A 405 -33.75 -6.38 23.36
C VAL A 405 -34.01 -7.88 23.23
N ARG A 406 -35.23 -8.26 22.86
CA ARG A 406 -35.68 -9.66 22.73
C ARG A 406 -35.26 -10.36 21.44
N VAL A 407 -34.57 -9.68 20.51
CA VAL A 407 -34.09 -10.30 19.27
C VAL A 407 -33.09 -11.41 19.53
N LEU A 408 -32.25 -11.25 20.55
CA LEU A 408 -31.28 -12.25 20.96
C LEU A 408 -31.69 -12.90 22.28
N PRO A 409 -31.48 -14.21 22.46
CA PRO A 409 -31.73 -14.87 23.74
C PRO A 409 -30.89 -14.26 24.87
N ARG A 410 -31.50 -14.07 26.05
CA ARG A 410 -30.84 -13.47 27.22
C ARG A 410 -29.54 -14.16 27.63
N LEU A 411 -29.48 -15.48 27.47
CA LEU A 411 -28.29 -16.27 27.77
C LEU A 411 -27.14 -15.87 26.84
N VAL A 412 -27.42 -15.73 25.54
CA VAL A 412 -26.43 -15.36 24.52
C VAL A 412 -25.92 -13.94 24.72
N THR A 413 -26.82 -12.99 25.02
CA THR A 413 -26.45 -11.59 25.31
C THR A 413 -25.57 -11.49 26.55
N ARG A 414 -25.83 -12.32 27.58
CA ARG A 414 -25.03 -12.34 28.81
C ARG A 414 -23.66 -12.99 28.60
N ASP A 415 -23.64 -14.17 27.97
CA ASP A 415 -22.41 -14.95 27.76
C ASP A 415 -21.41 -14.21 26.87
N TRP A 416 -21.90 -13.52 25.84
CA TRP A 416 -21.06 -12.73 24.93
C TRP A 416 -20.95 -11.25 25.31
N ARG A 417 -21.56 -10.83 26.42
CA ARG A 417 -21.57 -9.44 26.89
C ARG A 417 -21.95 -8.43 25.81
N VAL A 418 -23.08 -8.67 25.12
CA VAL A 418 -23.60 -7.80 24.06
C VAL A 418 -25.10 -7.55 24.20
N LEU A 419 -25.53 -6.32 23.90
CA LEU A 419 -26.92 -5.89 24.01
C LEU A 419 -27.44 -5.32 22.68
N PRO A 420 -28.53 -5.85 22.12
CA PRO A 420 -29.23 -5.20 21.02
C PRO A 420 -29.86 -3.86 21.46
N PHE A 421 -29.57 -2.79 20.72
CA PHE A 421 -30.12 -1.47 21.03
C PHE A 421 -30.86 -0.79 19.86
N LYS A 422 -30.57 -1.17 18.61
CA LYS A 422 -31.24 -0.59 17.43
C LYS A 422 -31.40 -1.63 16.31
N ILE A 423 -32.50 -1.54 15.56
CA ILE A 423 -32.71 -2.26 14.29
C ILE A 423 -33.05 -1.22 13.22
N GLU A 424 -32.29 -1.21 12.12
CA GLU A 424 -32.49 -0.25 11.04
C GLU A 424 -31.89 -0.82 9.74
N ASP A 425 -32.62 -0.69 8.63
CA ASP A 425 -32.18 -1.11 7.29
C ASP A 425 -31.65 -2.55 7.21
N GLY A 426 -32.30 -3.49 7.90
CA GLY A 426 -31.87 -4.90 7.94
C GLY A 426 -30.61 -5.16 8.79
N ASN A 427 -30.13 -4.16 9.54
CA ASN A 427 -29.01 -4.29 10.46
C ASN A 427 -29.50 -4.36 11.92
N LEU A 428 -28.87 -5.24 12.70
CA LEU A 428 -29.02 -5.31 14.16
C LEU A 428 -27.78 -4.68 14.81
N TYR A 429 -27.99 -3.58 15.52
CA TYR A 429 -26.93 -2.88 16.23
C TYR A 429 -26.80 -3.40 17.66
N LEU A 430 -25.59 -3.83 17.98
CA LEU A 430 -25.20 -4.46 19.23
C LEU A 430 -24.18 -3.59 19.95
N ALA A 431 -24.37 -3.38 21.25
CA ALA A 431 -23.43 -2.67 22.11
C ALA A 431 -22.76 -3.64 23.08
N GLY A 432 -21.45 -3.56 23.23
CA GLY A 432 -20.70 -4.36 24.21
C GLY A 432 -19.34 -3.74 24.55
N PRO A 433 -18.75 -4.14 25.70
CA PRO A 433 -17.43 -3.69 26.11
C PRO A 433 -16.31 -4.46 25.41
N ASP A 434 -16.58 -5.69 24.99
CA ASP A 434 -15.57 -6.56 24.39
C ASP A 434 -15.49 -6.40 22.86
N LEU A 435 -14.28 -6.51 22.31
CA LEU A 435 -14.08 -6.45 20.87
C LEU A 435 -14.69 -7.68 20.18
N PRO A 436 -15.40 -7.50 19.05
CA PRO A 436 -16.04 -8.60 18.35
C PRO A 436 -15.03 -9.61 17.81
N THR A 437 -15.15 -10.85 18.28
CA THR A 437 -14.38 -12.00 17.80
C THR A 437 -15.16 -12.76 16.73
N ALA A 438 -14.46 -13.60 15.95
CA ALA A 438 -15.11 -14.46 14.96
C ALA A 438 -16.08 -15.45 15.63
N GLY A 439 -15.71 -15.99 16.80
CA GLY A 439 -16.59 -16.86 17.60
C GLY A 439 -17.85 -16.15 18.05
N MET A 440 -17.71 -14.94 18.61
CA MET A 440 -18.86 -14.09 19.01
C MET A 440 -19.78 -13.81 17.81
N SER A 441 -19.23 -13.38 16.68
CA SER A 441 -20.02 -13.02 15.50
C SER A 441 -20.78 -14.23 14.96
N SER A 442 -20.14 -15.41 14.92
CA SER A 442 -20.77 -16.65 14.46
C SER A 442 -21.87 -17.14 15.40
N ALA A 443 -21.67 -17.03 16.72
CA ALA A 443 -22.67 -17.43 17.70
C ALA A 443 -23.92 -16.53 17.59
N LEU A 444 -23.73 -15.21 17.51
CA LEU A 444 -24.82 -14.25 17.41
C LEU A 444 -25.58 -14.36 16.08
N ALA A 445 -24.87 -14.58 14.97
CA ALA A 445 -25.47 -14.76 13.65
C ALA A 445 -26.34 -16.04 13.57
N GLY A 446 -26.11 -17.04 14.42
CA GLY A 446 -26.97 -18.21 14.53
C GLY A 446 -28.38 -17.92 15.06
N HIS A 447 -28.59 -16.75 15.68
CA HIS A 447 -29.85 -16.36 16.32
C HIS A 447 -30.61 -15.26 15.57
N THR A 448 -30.09 -14.72 14.47
CA THR A 448 -30.75 -13.65 13.70
C THR A 448 -30.37 -13.66 12.22
N ALA A 449 -31.32 -13.31 11.36
CA ALA A 449 -31.09 -13.10 9.93
C ALA A 449 -30.58 -11.68 9.61
N LEU A 450 -30.53 -10.78 10.60
CA LEU A 450 -30.10 -9.39 10.44
C LEU A 450 -28.57 -9.29 10.40
N ALA A 451 -28.06 -8.32 9.63
CA ALA A 451 -26.62 -8.05 9.58
C ALA A 451 -26.15 -7.40 10.90
N LEU A 452 -25.14 -7.97 11.55
CA LEU A 452 -24.66 -7.49 12.85
C LEU A 452 -23.76 -6.26 12.72
N ARG A 453 -24.03 -5.22 13.51
CA ARG A 453 -23.21 -4.00 13.62
C ARG A 453 -22.82 -3.79 15.08
N PHE A 454 -21.52 -3.80 15.37
CA PHE A 454 -21.02 -3.69 16.74
C PHE A 454 -20.62 -2.26 17.08
N HIS A 455 -21.05 -1.81 18.25
CA HIS A 455 -20.70 -0.54 18.85
C HIS A 455 -20.04 -0.79 20.21
N LEU A 456 -19.05 0.01 20.55
CA LEU A 456 -18.36 -0.06 21.83
C LEU A 456 -19.07 0.82 22.87
N VAL A 457 -19.22 0.27 24.07
CA VAL A 457 -19.62 0.96 25.31
C VAL A 457 -18.63 0.59 26.40
N THR A 458 -18.41 1.46 27.39
CA THR A 458 -17.49 1.13 28.50
C THR A 458 -18.06 -0.04 29.33
N PRO A 459 -17.23 -0.77 30.11
CA PRO A 459 -17.71 -1.84 30.98
C PRO A 459 -18.75 -1.32 31.97
N THR A 460 -18.51 -0.14 32.53
CA THR A 460 -19.42 0.56 33.45
C THR A 460 -20.75 0.92 32.78
N GLU A 461 -20.73 1.41 31.53
CA GLU A 461 -21.95 1.68 30.75
C GLU A 461 -22.71 0.39 30.43
N TYR A 462 -21.99 -0.67 30.06
CA TYR A 462 -22.60 -1.97 29.77
C TYR A 462 -23.31 -2.57 30.98
N GLU A 463 -22.70 -2.54 32.17
CA GLU A 463 -23.31 -3.07 33.39
C GLU A 463 -24.62 -2.34 33.71
N LYS A 464 -24.63 -1.01 33.62
CA LYS A 464 -25.87 -0.21 33.80
C LYS A 464 -26.95 -0.57 32.80
N LEU A 465 -26.58 -0.82 31.54
CA LEU A 465 -27.53 -1.24 30.50
C LEU A 465 -28.02 -2.67 30.73
N ALA A 466 -27.15 -3.57 31.13
CA ALA A 466 -27.47 -4.96 31.42
C ALA A 466 -28.46 -5.06 32.59
N ASP A 467 -28.20 -4.34 33.69
CA ASP A 467 -29.07 -4.31 34.87
C ASP A 467 -30.47 -3.75 34.56
N ALA A 468 -30.58 -2.84 33.59
CA ALA A 468 -31.83 -2.23 33.21
C ALA A 468 -32.67 -3.07 32.22
N LEU A 469 -32.05 -3.97 31.44
CA LEU A 469 -32.66 -4.57 30.24
C LEU A 469 -32.67 -6.11 30.24
N LEU A 470 -31.71 -6.75 30.91
CA LEU A 470 -31.62 -8.21 31.05
C LEU A 470 -32.25 -8.65 32.37
#